data_AF-A0A7V7NTD5-F1
#
_entry.id   AF-A0A7V7NTD5-F1
#
_cell.length_a   1.000
_cell.length_b   1.000
_cell.length_c   1.000
_cell.angle_alpha   90.00
_cell.angle_beta   90.00
_cell.angle_gamma   90.00
#
_symmetry.space_group_name_H-M   'P 1'
#
loop_
_entity.id
_entity.type
_entity.pdbx_description
1 polymer ?
#
loop_
_entity_poly.entity_id
_entity_poly.type
_entity_poly.pdbx_seq_one_letter_code
_entity_poly.pdbx_strand_id
1 'polypeptide(L)'
;MFKRARSIACLCIAATLSTPMLANTNSLDLPDIGTAAGGTLTIDQELIYGDAYMRIIRSSQPVINDPVLNLYIDTLGHRLVANANDVKTPFQFFMIRDRNINAFAFFGGYVALHSGLFLHAQSESELASVLAHEIAHVTQRHLARSMEDQARRSPATIAALAASVLLAIAAPEAGIAALTATTAGNMQSQINYTRSNEKEADRFGINTLAKAGFDVNAMPRFFGRLADEYRYASTPPPMLLTHPLPEDRITDSRARARSYPPLKLAPSLDYHLARARIVARYAGINNEASLDWFSRQLKKAPKEIVPSLEYGQALVYLDSKKLDKAEPILTKLITSDPTNLFYLDAISDLHIEQKKPELAIKELKSALVRQPNNPVLTINYANALIEKEDFAEAVRVLQRYTHDNPNDTNGWHLLSKANTSLGNSDEDLAARAEILALQANWNKAIQYYTQASQIAELGSLKQARYDARIDQLMIQRERFLALQ
;
A
#
# COMPACT_ATOMS: atom_id res chain seq x y z
N MET A 1 67.57 -59.10 50.17
CA MET A 1 67.22 -58.76 48.77
C MET A 1 65.71 -58.68 48.64
N PHE A 2 65.21 -57.59 48.04
CA PHE A 2 63.82 -57.32 47.60
C PHE A 2 62.68 -57.15 48.63
N LYS A 3 61.77 -56.21 48.28
CA LYS A 3 60.85 -55.42 49.11
C LYS A 3 59.37 -55.81 48.92
N ARG A 4 58.61 -55.72 50.03
CA ARG A 4 57.26 -55.10 50.23
C ARG A 4 56.04 -55.67 49.46
N ALA A 5 54.81 -55.69 49.97
CA ALA A 5 54.21 -55.34 51.27
C ALA A 5 52.78 -55.92 51.32
N ARG A 6 52.23 -56.04 52.53
CA ARG A 6 50.90 -56.59 52.87
C ARG A 6 49.84 -55.48 53.08
N SER A 7 48.58 -55.93 53.10
CA SER A 7 47.48 -55.58 54.04
C SER A 7 46.37 -54.60 53.60
N ILE A 8 45.20 -55.19 53.31
CA ILE A 8 43.85 -55.04 53.94
C ILE A 8 43.53 -53.74 54.72
N ALA A 9 42.43 -53.06 54.36
CA ALA A 9 41.37 -52.58 55.28
C ALA A 9 40.21 -51.84 54.56
N CYS A 10 39.00 -52.01 55.11
CA CYS A 10 37.68 -51.51 54.72
C CYS A 10 37.50 -49.97 54.74
N LEU A 11 36.55 -49.42 53.96
CA LEU A 11 35.38 -48.68 54.48
C LEU A 11 34.40 -48.26 53.37
N CYS A 12 33.10 -48.42 53.65
CA CYS A 12 31.97 -47.87 52.92
C CYS A 12 31.86 -46.35 53.12
N ILE A 13 31.61 -45.59 52.05
CA ILE A 13 30.97 -44.27 52.13
C ILE A 13 29.90 -44.18 51.05
N ALA A 14 28.66 -43.99 51.51
CA ALA A 14 27.51 -43.63 50.70
C ALA A 14 27.76 -42.27 50.04
N ALA A 15 27.81 -42.25 48.71
CA ALA A 15 27.78 -41.03 47.93
C ALA A 15 26.38 -40.87 47.31
N THR A 16 25.74 -39.79 47.73
CA THR A 16 24.46 -39.27 47.28
C THR A 16 24.31 -39.27 45.75
N LEU A 17 23.20 -39.80 45.25
CA LEU A 17 22.68 -39.56 43.90
C LEU A 17 22.26 -38.09 43.79
N SER A 18 23.19 -37.20 43.47
CA SER A 18 22.87 -35.91 42.87
C SER A 18 22.84 -36.10 41.36
N THR A 19 21.64 -36.27 40.81
CA THR A 19 21.41 -36.08 39.38
C THR A 19 21.82 -34.65 39.02
N PRO A 20 22.74 -34.41 38.06
CA PRO A 20 22.85 -33.07 37.50
C PRO A 20 21.53 -32.82 36.77
N MET A 21 20.73 -31.85 37.24
CA MET A 21 19.72 -31.26 36.36
C MET A 21 20.49 -30.76 35.13
N LEU A 22 20.13 -31.29 33.96
CA LEU A 22 20.38 -30.58 32.72
C LEU A 22 19.66 -29.24 32.86
N ALA A 23 20.40 -28.20 33.19
CA ALA A 23 19.94 -26.85 32.95
C ALA A 23 19.68 -26.77 31.45
N ASN A 24 18.40 -26.82 31.06
CA ASN A 24 17.98 -26.21 29.81
C ASN A 24 18.40 -24.75 29.94
N THR A 25 19.56 -24.42 29.38
CA THR A 25 19.85 -23.06 28.99
C THR A 25 18.79 -22.74 27.95
N ASN A 26 17.67 -22.15 28.39
CA ASN A 26 16.94 -21.24 27.53
C ASN A 26 18.01 -20.30 27.00
N SER A 27 18.37 -20.45 25.74
CA SER A 27 18.99 -19.36 25.01
C SER A 27 18.00 -18.22 25.15
N LEU A 28 18.31 -17.30 26.07
CA LEU A 28 17.79 -15.95 25.96
C LEU A 28 18.19 -15.51 24.56
N ASP A 29 17.24 -15.56 23.63
CA ASP A 29 17.29 -14.81 22.39
C ASP A 29 17.32 -13.34 22.81
N LEU A 30 18.53 -12.88 23.11
CA LEU A 30 18.84 -11.47 23.20
C LEU A 30 18.52 -10.87 21.82
N PRO A 31 17.87 -9.70 21.75
CA PRO A 31 17.71 -9.02 20.48
C PRO A 31 19.08 -8.86 19.83
N ASP A 32 19.26 -9.42 18.63
CA ASP A 32 20.45 -9.18 17.82
C ASP A 32 20.46 -7.71 17.40
N ILE A 33 21.09 -6.90 18.24
CA ILE A 33 21.46 -5.52 17.94
C ILE A 33 22.62 -5.58 16.94
N GLY A 34 22.24 -5.68 15.66
CA GLY A 34 23.06 -5.89 14.48
C GLY A 34 24.51 -5.46 14.66
N THR A 35 25.36 -6.45 14.95
CA THR A 35 26.80 -6.24 14.80
C THR A 35 27.12 -6.09 13.31
N ALA A 36 28.04 -5.19 12.97
CA ALA A 36 28.42 -4.78 11.62
C ALA A 36 29.03 -5.90 10.72
N ALA A 37 28.75 -7.17 11.00
CA ALA A 37 29.24 -8.35 10.30
C ALA A 37 28.14 -9.40 9.94
N GLY A 38 26.85 -9.15 10.18
CA GLY A 38 25.74 -10.05 9.81
C GLY A 38 25.06 -9.65 8.49
N GLY A 39 24.85 -10.62 7.60
CA GLY A 39 24.34 -10.41 6.23
C GLY A 39 22.94 -9.80 6.13
N THR A 40 22.57 -9.40 4.90
CA THR A 40 21.28 -8.87 4.43
C THR A 40 20.16 -8.78 5.47
N LEU A 41 19.55 -7.59 5.62
CA LEU A 41 18.31 -7.36 6.41
C LEU A 41 17.39 -8.59 6.34
N THR A 42 17.01 -9.14 7.49
CA THR A 42 16.10 -10.29 7.52
C THR A 42 14.74 -9.91 6.96
N ILE A 43 13.95 -10.89 6.51
CA ILE A 43 12.58 -10.63 6.03
C ILE A 43 11.74 -9.93 7.11
N ASP A 44 11.88 -10.34 8.37
CA ASP A 44 11.16 -9.72 9.48
C ASP A 44 11.57 -8.26 9.70
N GLN A 45 12.87 -7.95 9.60
CA GLN A 45 13.35 -6.57 9.66
C GLN A 45 12.77 -5.75 8.50
N GLU A 46 12.76 -6.27 7.28
CA GLU A 46 12.18 -5.60 6.13
C GLU A 46 10.68 -5.32 6.29
N LEU A 47 9.93 -6.23 6.92
CA LEU A 47 8.51 -5.99 7.22
C LEU A 47 8.33 -4.84 8.21
N ILE A 48 9.17 -4.78 9.24
CA ILE A 48 9.12 -3.69 10.24
C ILE A 48 9.51 -2.36 9.59
N TYR A 49 10.61 -2.31 8.81
CA TYR A 49 11.02 -1.11 8.07
C TYR A 49 10.01 -0.68 7.00
N GLY A 50 9.33 -1.64 6.36
CA GLY A 50 8.28 -1.38 5.40
C GLY A 50 7.06 -0.72 6.04
N ASP A 51 6.53 -1.30 7.12
CA ASP A 51 5.37 -0.73 7.85
C ASP A 51 5.70 0.67 8.39
N ALA A 52 6.89 0.82 8.97
CA ALA A 52 7.47 2.10 9.39
C ALA A 52 7.41 3.16 8.28
N TYR A 53 7.97 2.85 7.11
CA TYR A 53 8.03 3.78 5.99
C TYR A 53 6.64 4.07 5.41
N MET A 54 5.76 3.08 5.33
CA MET A 54 4.38 3.26 4.88
C MET A 54 3.62 4.24 5.78
N ARG A 55 3.79 4.16 7.11
CA ARG A 55 3.15 5.10 8.04
C ARG A 55 3.63 6.54 7.83
N ILE A 56 4.92 6.73 7.54
CA ILE A 56 5.50 8.04 7.19
C ILE A 56 4.95 8.53 5.84
N ILE A 57 4.81 7.66 4.85
CA ILE A 57 4.19 8.01 3.56
C ILE A 57 2.74 8.47 3.78
N ARG A 58 1.95 7.75 4.57
CA ARG A 58 0.55 8.13 4.87
C ARG A 58 0.42 9.50 5.53
N SER A 59 1.44 9.94 6.29
CA SER A 59 1.42 11.24 6.97
C SER A 59 2.01 12.38 6.15
N SER A 60 2.89 12.09 5.17
CA SER A 60 3.67 13.10 4.45
C SER A 60 3.38 13.20 2.95
N GLN A 61 2.75 12.19 2.35
CA GLN A 61 2.44 12.12 0.92
C GLN A 61 0.94 12.09 0.66
N PRO A 62 0.47 12.61 -0.50
CA PRO A 62 -0.94 12.61 -0.86
C PRO A 62 -1.38 11.23 -1.37
N VAL A 63 -1.44 10.24 -0.47
CA VAL A 63 -1.93 8.89 -0.76
C VAL A 63 -3.40 8.95 -1.18
N ILE A 64 -3.75 8.27 -2.28
CA ILE A 64 -5.13 8.14 -2.75
C ILE A 64 -5.79 6.99 -1.99
N ASN A 65 -6.77 7.32 -1.15
CA ASN A 65 -7.59 6.35 -0.42
C ASN A 65 -8.94 6.16 -1.12
N ASP A 66 -8.93 5.91 -2.43
CA ASP A 66 -10.16 5.66 -3.19
C ASP A 66 -10.46 4.16 -3.23
N PRO A 67 -11.62 3.70 -2.69
CA PRO A 67 -11.86 2.26 -2.54
C PRO A 67 -11.82 1.48 -3.85
N VAL A 68 -12.41 1.99 -4.94
CA VAL A 68 -12.44 1.29 -6.23
C VAL A 68 -11.08 1.27 -6.91
N LEU A 69 -10.30 2.35 -6.84
CA LEU A 69 -8.93 2.37 -7.37
C LEU A 69 -8.00 1.45 -6.57
N ASN A 70 -8.11 1.46 -5.24
CA ASN A 70 -7.32 0.61 -4.36
C ASN A 70 -7.59 -0.86 -4.65
N LEU A 71 -8.86 -1.26 -4.74
CA LEU A 71 -9.22 -2.64 -5.09
C LEU A 71 -8.71 -3.02 -6.49
N TYR A 72 -8.79 -2.12 -7.47
CA TYR A 72 -8.30 -2.37 -8.83
C TYR A 72 -6.78 -2.63 -8.86
N ILE A 73 -5.98 -1.72 -8.26
CA ILE A 73 -4.51 -1.89 -8.26
C ILE A 73 -4.09 -3.10 -7.43
N ASP A 74 -4.80 -3.38 -6.34
CA ASP A 74 -4.53 -4.52 -5.50
C ASP A 74 -4.83 -5.84 -6.23
N THR A 75 -5.96 -5.92 -6.93
CA THR A 75 -6.33 -7.08 -7.75
C THR A 75 -5.31 -7.31 -8.87
N LEU A 76 -4.92 -6.25 -9.58
CA LEU A 76 -3.92 -6.34 -10.65
C LEU A 76 -2.55 -6.77 -10.10
N GLY A 77 -2.13 -6.14 -9.00
CA GLY A 77 -0.87 -6.45 -8.33
C GLY A 77 -0.81 -7.89 -7.84
N HIS A 78 -1.84 -8.36 -7.14
CA HIS A 78 -1.91 -9.75 -6.65
C HIS A 78 -2.00 -10.78 -7.78
N ARG A 79 -2.64 -10.47 -8.91
CA ARG A 79 -2.58 -11.31 -10.12
C ARG A 79 -1.15 -11.49 -10.61
N LEU A 80 -0.34 -10.43 -10.57
CA LEU A 80 1.07 -10.48 -10.97
C LEU A 80 1.92 -11.23 -9.93
N VAL A 81 1.74 -10.93 -8.63
CA VAL A 81 2.46 -11.60 -7.52
C VAL A 81 2.20 -13.10 -7.53
N ALA A 82 0.97 -13.55 -7.79
CA ALA A 82 0.63 -14.97 -7.90
C ALA A 82 1.38 -15.71 -9.02
N ASN A 83 1.94 -14.97 -9.98
CA ASN A 83 2.70 -15.49 -11.12
C ASN A 83 4.20 -15.15 -11.04
N ALA A 84 4.63 -14.43 -10.01
CA ALA A 84 6.02 -14.10 -9.75
C ALA A 84 6.76 -15.27 -9.09
N ASN A 85 8.09 -15.31 -9.25
CA ASN A 85 8.93 -16.26 -8.55
C ASN A 85 9.43 -15.68 -7.22
N ASP A 86 9.81 -16.53 -6.28
CA ASP A 86 10.55 -16.15 -5.07
C ASP A 86 9.90 -15.07 -4.19
N VAL A 87 8.57 -15.05 -4.15
CA VAL A 87 7.80 -14.17 -3.25
C VAL A 87 8.01 -14.60 -1.80
N LYS A 88 8.56 -13.70 -0.96
CA LYS A 88 8.85 -13.94 0.47
C LYS A 88 8.12 -13.00 1.42
N THR A 89 7.46 -11.97 0.91
CA THR A 89 6.73 -10.97 1.69
C THR A 89 5.29 -10.86 1.18
N PRO A 90 4.33 -10.45 2.03
CA PRO A 90 3.07 -9.92 1.53
C PRO A 90 3.33 -8.72 0.62
N PHE A 91 2.43 -8.46 -0.33
CA PHE A 91 2.49 -7.28 -1.18
C PHE A 91 1.36 -6.31 -0.80
N GLN A 92 1.65 -5.02 -0.84
CA GLN A 92 0.68 -3.95 -0.65
C GLN A 92 0.86 -2.91 -1.74
N PHE A 93 -0.19 -2.70 -2.54
CA PHE A 93 -0.19 -1.73 -3.62
C PHE A 93 -0.94 -0.47 -3.19
N PHE A 94 -0.37 0.69 -3.42
CA PHE A 94 -1.01 1.96 -3.10
C PHE A 94 -0.67 3.03 -4.12
N MET A 95 -1.49 4.08 -4.18
CA MET A 95 -1.32 5.14 -5.15
C MET A 95 -1.01 6.48 -4.48
N ILE A 96 -0.09 7.24 -5.06
CA ILE A 96 0.24 8.61 -4.68
C ILE A 96 -0.34 9.55 -5.74
N ARG A 97 -1.04 10.60 -5.30
CA ARG A 97 -1.56 11.65 -6.19
C ARG A 97 -0.41 12.54 -6.65
N ASP A 98 0.21 12.14 -7.74
CA ASP A 98 1.23 12.90 -8.45
C ASP A 98 1.06 12.69 -9.95
N ARG A 99 1.05 13.79 -10.72
CA ARG A 99 0.88 13.77 -12.18
C ARG A 99 2.13 13.29 -12.91
N ASN A 100 3.30 13.36 -12.26
CA ASN A 100 4.52 12.82 -12.83
C ASN A 100 4.45 11.30 -12.89
N ILE A 101 4.92 10.73 -13.99
CA ILE A 101 5.05 9.29 -14.12
C ILE A 101 6.10 8.75 -13.13
N ASN A 102 5.67 7.84 -12.26
CA ASN A 102 6.54 7.09 -11.37
C ASN A 102 5.85 5.84 -10.81
N ALA A 103 6.67 4.87 -10.44
CA ALA A 103 6.32 3.76 -9.57
C ALA A 103 7.60 3.39 -8.80
N PHE A 104 7.46 2.84 -7.60
CA PHE A 104 8.59 2.36 -6.83
C PHE A 104 8.16 1.32 -5.80
N ALA A 105 9.08 0.44 -5.44
CA ALA A 105 8.90 -0.49 -4.34
C ALA A 105 9.92 -0.29 -3.22
N PHE A 106 9.53 -0.66 -2.01
CA PHE A 106 10.41 -0.65 -0.84
C PHE A 106 10.19 -1.90 0.03
N PHE A 107 10.90 -1.95 1.16
CA PHE A 107 10.90 -3.09 2.09
C PHE A 107 9.51 -3.55 2.47
N GLY A 108 9.34 -4.85 2.70
CA GLY A 108 8.07 -5.43 3.13
C GLY A 108 7.03 -5.58 2.02
N GLY A 109 7.42 -5.44 0.74
CA GLY A 109 6.56 -5.67 -0.42
C GLY A 109 5.56 -4.55 -0.72
N TYR A 110 5.83 -3.34 -0.22
CA TYR A 110 5.05 -2.17 -0.57
C TYR A 110 5.45 -1.65 -1.95
N VAL A 111 4.45 -1.43 -2.80
CA VAL A 111 4.61 -0.92 -4.16
C VAL A 111 3.72 0.30 -4.35
N ALA A 112 4.36 1.44 -4.61
CA ALA A 112 3.71 2.71 -4.86
C ALA A 112 3.57 2.97 -6.36
N LEU A 113 2.43 3.51 -6.77
CA LEU A 113 2.20 4.01 -8.13
C LEU A 113 1.82 5.48 -8.08
N HIS A 114 2.35 6.30 -8.97
CA HIS A 114 1.83 7.66 -9.16
C HIS A 114 0.58 7.63 -10.04
N SER A 115 -0.41 8.46 -9.74
CA SER A 115 -1.62 8.60 -10.58
C SER A 115 -1.29 9.00 -12.02
N GLY A 116 -0.18 9.74 -12.23
CA GLY A 116 0.39 10.08 -13.53
C GLY A 116 0.65 8.88 -14.43
N LEU A 117 0.98 7.70 -13.87
CA LEU A 117 1.22 6.49 -14.65
C LEU A 117 0.00 6.11 -15.53
N PHE A 118 -1.22 6.35 -15.05
CA PHE A 118 -2.45 6.10 -15.82
C PHE A 118 -2.68 7.12 -16.95
N LEU A 119 -1.99 8.26 -16.91
CA LEU A 119 -2.05 9.26 -17.99
C LEU A 119 -1.18 8.84 -19.18
N HIS A 120 -0.07 8.12 -18.93
CA HIS A 120 0.91 7.71 -19.95
C HIS A 120 0.75 6.25 -20.42
N ALA A 121 0.33 5.34 -19.54
CA ALA A 121 -0.02 3.97 -19.93
C ALA A 121 -1.24 4.00 -20.86
N GLN A 122 -1.18 3.24 -21.96
CA GLN A 122 -2.24 3.18 -22.97
C GLN A 122 -3.06 1.88 -22.90
N SER A 123 -2.59 0.90 -22.13
CA SER A 123 -3.28 -0.38 -21.90
C SER A 123 -2.97 -0.92 -20.51
N GLU A 124 -3.81 -1.83 -20.03
CA GLU A 124 -3.58 -2.53 -18.77
C GLU A 124 -2.26 -3.32 -18.78
N SER A 125 -1.87 -3.90 -19.93
CA SER A 125 -0.59 -4.62 -20.05
C SER A 125 0.62 -3.71 -19.85
N GLU A 126 0.53 -2.42 -20.19
CA GLU A 126 1.62 -1.47 -19.95
C GLU A 126 1.72 -1.10 -18.47
N LEU A 127 0.58 -0.84 -17.82
CA LEU A 127 0.53 -0.65 -16.37
C LEU A 127 1.05 -1.90 -15.63
N ALA A 128 0.59 -3.09 -16.05
CA ALA A 128 1.02 -4.37 -15.51
C ALA A 128 2.52 -4.61 -15.72
N SER A 129 3.10 -4.11 -16.82
CA SER A 129 4.55 -4.22 -17.05
C SER A 129 5.38 -3.43 -16.05
N VAL A 130 4.91 -2.24 -15.65
CA VAL A 130 5.56 -1.43 -14.61
C VAL A 130 5.40 -2.10 -13.24
N LEU A 131 4.21 -2.60 -12.91
CA LEU A 131 3.98 -3.34 -11.68
C LEU A 131 4.84 -4.62 -11.60
N ALA A 132 4.93 -5.38 -12.69
CA ALA A 132 5.75 -6.59 -12.75
C ALA A 132 7.25 -6.29 -12.57
N HIS A 133 7.70 -5.13 -13.07
CA HIS A 133 9.06 -4.61 -12.87
C HIS A 133 9.31 -4.28 -11.39
N GLU A 134 8.40 -3.56 -10.74
CA GLU A 134 8.50 -3.26 -9.30
C GLU A 134 8.42 -4.51 -8.42
N ILE A 135 7.56 -5.46 -8.76
CA ILE A 135 7.49 -6.76 -8.08
C ILE A 135 8.84 -7.48 -8.21
N ALA A 136 9.48 -7.44 -9.37
CA ALA A 136 10.81 -8.02 -9.55
C ALA A 136 11.88 -7.32 -8.70
N HIS A 137 11.82 -6.00 -8.51
CA HIS A 137 12.72 -5.31 -7.57
C HIS A 137 12.60 -5.85 -6.13
N VAL A 138 11.37 -6.14 -5.68
CA VAL A 138 11.10 -6.72 -4.36
C VAL A 138 11.58 -8.17 -4.28
N THR A 139 11.16 -9.04 -5.20
CA THR A 139 11.51 -10.47 -5.15
C THR A 139 13.01 -10.70 -5.28
N GLN A 140 13.70 -9.88 -6.09
CA GLN A 140 15.15 -9.92 -6.23
C GLN A 140 15.88 -9.13 -5.13
N ARG A 141 15.15 -8.59 -4.14
CA ARG A 141 15.68 -7.89 -2.97
C ARG A 141 16.69 -6.79 -3.34
N HIS A 142 16.46 -6.08 -4.45
CA HIS A 142 17.43 -5.12 -5.00
C HIS A 142 17.76 -4.01 -4.00
N LEU A 143 16.76 -3.48 -3.29
CA LEU A 143 16.96 -2.44 -2.28
C LEU A 143 17.78 -2.97 -1.09
N ALA A 144 17.44 -4.15 -0.57
CA ALA A 144 18.17 -4.78 0.54
C ALA A 144 19.64 -5.05 0.18
N ARG A 145 19.90 -5.64 -1.00
CA ARG A 145 21.25 -5.88 -1.53
C ARG A 145 22.03 -4.57 -1.70
N SER A 146 21.38 -3.53 -2.24
CA SER A 146 22.01 -2.22 -2.43
C SER A 146 22.35 -1.54 -1.11
N MET A 147 21.47 -1.61 -0.11
CA MET A 147 21.74 -1.04 1.21
C MET A 147 22.85 -1.81 1.94
N GLU A 148 22.91 -3.13 1.81
CA GLU A 148 24.01 -3.93 2.35
C GLU A 148 25.36 -3.56 1.71
N ASP A 149 25.42 -3.48 0.38
CA ASP A 149 26.63 -3.07 -0.33
C ASP A 149 27.09 -1.67 0.08
N GLN A 150 26.14 -0.75 0.29
CA GLN A 150 26.42 0.60 0.79
C GLN A 150 26.92 0.57 2.24
N ALA A 151 26.32 -0.26 3.10
CA ALA A 151 26.73 -0.43 4.50
C ALA A 151 28.19 -0.90 4.60
N ARG A 152 28.54 -1.88 3.76
CA ARG A 152 29.89 -2.44 3.68
C ARG A 152 30.91 -1.40 3.22
N ARG A 153 30.54 -0.48 2.34
CA ARG A 153 31.43 0.54 1.77
C ARG A 153 31.56 1.79 2.63
N SER A 154 30.48 2.21 3.31
CA SER A 154 30.47 3.40 4.17
C SER A 154 29.48 3.22 5.34
N PRO A 155 29.88 2.49 6.40
CA PRO A 155 29.03 2.29 7.59
C PRO A 155 28.57 3.60 8.22
N ALA A 156 29.42 4.63 8.21
CA ALA A 156 29.13 5.94 8.77
C ALA A 156 27.99 6.69 8.04
N THR A 157 27.84 6.48 6.72
CA THR A 157 26.76 7.12 5.94
C THR A 157 25.40 6.54 6.27
N ILE A 158 25.31 5.21 6.47
CA ILE A 158 24.07 4.57 6.89
C ILE A 158 23.72 4.95 8.32
N ALA A 159 24.71 5.02 9.23
CA ALA A 159 24.50 5.51 10.59
C ALA A 159 23.97 6.96 10.61
N ALA A 160 24.44 7.83 9.70
CA ALA A 160 23.94 9.20 9.57
C ALA A 160 22.52 9.29 8.98
N LEU A 161 22.15 8.40 8.05
CA LEU A 161 20.78 8.30 7.53
C LEU A 161 19.82 7.77 8.59
N ALA A 162 20.22 6.74 9.34
CA ALA A 162 19.47 6.27 10.50
C ALA A 162 19.27 7.45 11.48
N ALA A 163 20.34 8.17 11.84
CA ALA A 163 20.27 9.33 12.74
C ALA A 163 19.37 10.49 12.24
N SER A 164 19.30 10.74 10.93
CA SER A 164 18.42 11.79 10.38
C SER A 164 16.94 11.40 10.45
N VAL A 165 16.63 10.11 10.27
CA VAL A 165 15.31 9.55 10.57
C VAL A 165 15.00 9.67 12.07
N LEU A 166 15.97 9.50 12.98
CA LEU A 166 15.77 9.68 14.44
C LEU A 166 15.38 11.09 14.84
N LEU A 167 16.02 12.11 14.27
CA LEU A 167 15.69 13.50 14.55
C LEU A 167 14.26 13.86 14.09
N ALA A 168 13.75 13.19 13.06
CA ALA A 168 12.38 13.35 12.59
C ALA A 168 11.33 12.90 13.61
N ILE A 169 11.67 11.86 14.37
CA ILE A 169 10.78 11.13 15.26
C ILE A 169 10.72 11.79 16.65
N ALA A 170 11.86 12.34 17.12
CA ALA A 170 11.96 12.94 18.45
C ALA A 170 11.26 14.31 18.57
N ALA A 171 11.08 15.03 17.47
CA ALA A 171 10.39 16.30 17.44
C ALA A 171 9.58 16.41 16.14
N PRO A 172 8.30 16.00 16.09
CA PRO A 172 7.51 16.00 14.86
C PRO A 172 7.51 17.37 14.16
N GLU A 173 7.42 18.47 14.90
CA GLU A 173 7.38 19.82 14.32
C GLU A 173 8.74 20.34 13.80
N ALA A 174 9.86 19.94 14.42
CA ALA A 174 11.22 20.35 14.00
C ALA A 174 11.91 19.32 13.08
N GLY A 175 11.56 18.06 13.26
CA GLY A 175 12.05 16.89 12.56
C GLY A 175 11.34 16.65 11.23
N ILE A 176 10.03 16.96 11.11
CA ILE A 176 9.37 17.02 9.80
C ILE A 176 9.95 18.19 9.00
N ALA A 177 10.22 19.36 9.60
CA ALA A 177 10.88 20.48 8.93
C ALA A 177 12.29 20.08 8.43
N ALA A 178 13.06 19.37 9.23
CA ALA A 178 14.37 18.82 8.84
C ALA A 178 14.26 17.76 7.73
N LEU A 179 13.26 16.86 7.78
CA LEU A 179 13.01 15.85 6.74
C LEU A 179 12.48 16.44 5.43
N THR A 180 11.59 17.44 5.49
CA THR A 180 11.08 18.14 4.30
C THR A 180 12.16 18.99 3.64
N ALA A 181 13.11 19.50 4.44
CA ALA A 181 14.24 20.26 3.93
C ALA A 181 15.38 19.37 3.39
N THR A 182 15.52 18.11 3.82
CA THR A 182 16.71 17.30 3.43
C THR A 182 16.50 15.84 3.01
N THR A 183 15.47 15.09 3.42
CA THR A 183 15.60 13.60 3.38
C THR A 183 14.36 12.78 3.00
N ALA A 184 13.13 13.03 3.46
CA ALA A 184 12.03 12.07 3.22
C ALA A 184 11.58 11.99 1.74
N GLY A 185 11.51 13.13 1.06
CA GLY A 185 11.32 13.19 -0.40
C GLY A 185 12.57 12.79 -1.20
N ASN A 186 13.73 12.77 -0.55
CA ASN A 186 15.02 12.43 -1.15
C ASN A 186 15.44 10.96 -0.95
N MET A 187 14.79 10.18 -0.09
CA MET A 187 15.12 8.76 0.04
C MET A 187 14.84 8.02 -1.26
N GLN A 188 13.71 8.30 -1.93
CA GLN A 188 13.46 7.78 -3.27
C GLN A 188 14.50 8.30 -4.29
N SER A 189 14.92 9.57 -4.21
CA SER A 189 15.96 10.12 -5.11
C SER A 189 17.36 9.57 -4.84
N GLN A 190 17.57 8.91 -3.70
CA GLN A 190 18.79 8.18 -3.35
C GLN A 190 18.75 6.69 -3.77
N ILE A 191 17.56 6.12 -4.03
CA ILE A 191 17.43 4.77 -4.59
C ILE A 191 17.75 4.85 -6.09
N ASN A 192 19.01 4.58 -6.43
CA ASN A 192 19.48 4.49 -7.80
C ASN A 192 19.83 3.04 -8.12
N TYR A 193 18.96 2.37 -8.88
CA TYR A 193 19.20 1.00 -9.28
C TYR A 193 20.32 0.92 -10.30
N THR A 194 21.25 -0.03 -10.09
CA THR A 194 22.31 -0.29 -11.05
C THR A 194 21.73 -0.80 -12.36
N ARG A 195 22.47 -0.63 -13.47
CA ARG A 195 22.05 -1.16 -14.78
C ARG A 195 21.83 -2.68 -14.76
N SER A 196 22.54 -3.42 -13.90
CA SER A 196 22.33 -4.85 -13.72
C SER A 196 21.00 -5.16 -13.01
N ASN A 197 20.66 -4.39 -11.97
CA ASN A 197 19.37 -4.53 -11.27
C ASN A 197 18.21 -4.30 -12.23
N GLU A 198 18.30 -3.27 -13.07
CA GLU A 198 17.26 -2.95 -14.06
C GLU A 198 17.09 -4.05 -15.11
N LYS A 199 18.19 -4.60 -15.65
CA LYS A 199 18.14 -5.74 -16.60
C LYS A 199 17.59 -7.01 -15.95
N GLU A 200 17.90 -7.24 -14.68
CA GLU A 200 17.35 -8.34 -13.90
C GLU A 200 15.84 -8.15 -13.72
N ALA A 201 15.40 -6.97 -13.28
CA ALA A 201 13.99 -6.62 -13.11
C ALA A 201 13.20 -6.71 -14.42
N ASP A 202 13.72 -6.21 -15.53
CA ASP A 202 13.11 -6.34 -16.87
C ASP A 202 12.88 -7.81 -17.24
N ARG A 203 13.89 -8.66 -17.00
CA ARG A 203 13.85 -10.09 -17.33
C ARG A 203 12.79 -10.82 -16.50
N PHE A 204 12.79 -10.64 -15.19
CA PHE A 204 11.81 -11.27 -14.31
C PHE A 204 10.41 -10.69 -14.52
N GLY A 205 10.31 -9.37 -14.72
CA GLY A 205 9.07 -8.65 -14.99
C GLY A 205 8.38 -9.15 -16.26
N ILE A 206 9.09 -9.31 -17.39
CA ILE A 206 8.52 -9.87 -18.63
C ILE A 206 8.02 -11.29 -18.41
N ASN A 207 8.76 -12.12 -17.67
CA ASN A 207 8.35 -13.50 -17.37
C ASN A 207 7.07 -13.53 -16.53
N THR A 208 6.99 -12.72 -15.47
CA THR A 208 5.79 -12.56 -14.64
C THR A 208 4.60 -12.07 -15.48
N LEU A 209 4.82 -11.07 -16.34
CA LEU A 209 3.82 -10.51 -17.23
C LEU A 209 3.26 -11.58 -18.19
N ALA A 210 4.13 -12.40 -18.77
CA ALA A 210 3.74 -13.51 -19.64
C ALA A 210 2.89 -14.55 -18.90
N LYS A 211 3.34 -15.00 -17.73
CA LYS A 211 2.63 -15.98 -16.89
C LYS A 211 1.27 -15.48 -16.43
N ALA A 212 1.17 -14.19 -16.08
CA ALA A 212 -0.07 -13.54 -15.69
C ALA A 212 -1.05 -13.32 -16.86
N GLY A 213 -0.67 -13.64 -18.10
CA GLY A 213 -1.53 -13.56 -19.28
C GLY A 213 -1.67 -12.14 -19.85
N PHE A 214 -0.62 -11.32 -19.72
CA PHE A 214 -0.55 -9.99 -20.32
C PHE A 214 0.33 -9.96 -21.57
N ASP A 215 0.15 -8.95 -22.43
CA ASP A 215 0.98 -8.80 -23.63
C ASP A 215 2.40 -8.38 -23.25
N VAL A 216 3.36 -9.27 -23.42
CA VAL A 216 4.78 -9.03 -23.11
C VAL A 216 5.40 -7.91 -23.93
N ASN A 217 4.84 -7.58 -25.10
CA ASN A 217 5.32 -6.48 -25.92
C ASN A 217 4.92 -5.11 -25.33
N ALA A 218 4.06 -5.08 -24.31
CA ALA A 218 3.70 -3.85 -23.62
C ALA A 218 4.90 -3.20 -22.94
N MET A 219 5.79 -3.97 -22.32
CA MET A 219 6.99 -3.43 -21.67
C MET A 219 7.91 -2.66 -22.66
N PRO A 220 8.41 -3.25 -23.75
CA PRO A 220 9.25 -2.52 -24.69
C PRO A 220 8.52 -1.39 -25.43
N ARG A 221 7.19 -1.49 -25.64
CA ARG A 221 6.40 -0.38 -26.20
C ARG A 221 6.35 0.79 -25.22
N PHE A 222 6.12 0.53 -23.95
CA PHE A 222 6.07 1.55 -22.91
C PHE A 222 7.43 2.22 -22.74
N PHE A 223 8.52 1.44 -22.65
CA PHE A 223 9.89 1.97 -22.62
C PHE A 223 10.24 2.81 -23.84
N GLY A 224 9.91 2.33 -25.05
CA GLY A 224 10.13 3.10 -26.28
C GLY A 224 9.40 4.44 -26.25
N ARG A 225 8.14 4.46 -25.81
CA ARG A 225 7.34 5.68 -25.70
C ARG A 225 7.96 6.67 -24.71
N LEU A 226 8.41 6.21 -23.56
CA LEU A 226 9.07 7.06 -22.57
C LEU A 226 10.38 7.63 -23.10
N ALA A 227 11.19 6.81 -23.77
CA ALA A 227 12.42 7.26 -24.39
C ALA A 227 12.16 8.32 -25.47
N ASP A 228 11.10 8.15 -26.28
CA ASP A 228 10.71 9.13 -27.30
C ASP A 228 10.17 10.43 -26.68
N GLU A 229 9.32 10.33 -25.65
CA GLU A 229 8.69 11.47 -24.97
C GLU A 229 9.73 12.36 -24.26
N TYR A 230 10.75 11.75 -23.65
CA TYR A 230 11.75 12.46 -22.87
C TYR A 230 13.12 12.62 -23.55
N ARG A 231 13.25 12.22 -24.83
CA ARG A 231 14.52 12.34 -25.60
C ARG A 231 15.12 13.75 -25.57
N TYR A 232 14.26 14.76 -25.62
CA TYR A 232 14.64 16.18 -25.68
C TYR A 232 14.15 16.98 -24.46
N ALA A 233 13.67 16.30 -23.41
CA ALA A 233 13.24 16.98 -22.20
C ALA A 233 14.47 17.46 -21.42
N SER A 234 14.44 18.71 -20.95
CA SER A 234 15.52 19.28 -20.13
C SER A 234 15.62 18.60 -18.76
N THR A 235 14.50 18.08 -18.26
CA THR A 235 14.42 17.36 -16.99
C THR A 235 13.72 16.02 -17.23
N PRO A 236 14.40 14.88 -17.00
CA PRO A 236 13.76 13.57 -17.09
C PRO A 236 12.73 13.41 -15.96
N PRO A 237 11.69 12.57 -16.16
CA PRO A 237 10.70 12.31 -15.12
C PRO A 237 11.35 11.54 -13.94
N PRO A 238 10.77 11.64 -12.72
CA PRO A 238 11.32 10.98 -11.53
C PRO A 238 11.63 9.48 -11.71
N MET A 239 10.77 8.76 -12.43
CA MET A 239 10.97 7.35 -12.74
C MET A 239 12.30 7.06 -13.45
N LEU A 240 12.75 7.92 -14.38
CA LEU A 240 14.01 7.71 -15.11
C LEU A 240 15.25 8.07 -14.28
N LEU A 241 15.07 8.76 -13.15
CA LEU A 241 16.14 9.02 -12.19
C LEU A 241 16.44 7.78 -11.35
N THR A 242 15.41 7.01 -10.98
CA THR A 242 15.54 5.80 -10.16
C THR A 242 15.69 4.54 -11.00
N HIS A 243 15.09 4.52 -12.19
CA HIS A 243 15.16 3.45 -13.19
C HIS A 243 15.74 3.96 -14.51
N PRO A 244 17.08 4.09 -14.63
CA PRO A 244 17.70 4.57 -15.86
C PRO A 244 17.31 3.69 -17.06
N LEU A 245 16.86 4.31 -18.16
CA LEU A 245 16.39 3.62 -19.37
C LEU A 245 17.30 3.88 -20.60
N PRO A 246 18.54 3.34 -20.62
CA PRO A 246 19.38 3.37 -21.80
C PRO A 246 18.81 2.50 -22.94
N GLU A 247 19.22 2.80 -24.19
CA GLU A 247 18.73 2.11 -25.40
C GLU A 247 18.97 0.59 -25.38
N ASP A 248 19.99 0.11 -24.66
CA ASP A 248 20.27 -1.32 -24.53
C ASP A 248 19.18 -2.06 -23.74
N ARG A 249 18.52 -1.42 -22.76
CA ARG A 249 17.34 -2.00 -22.07
C ARG A 249 16.12 -2.11 -22.99
N ILE A 250 15.90 -1.12 -23.84
CA ILE A 250 14.80 -1.15 -24.81
C ILE A 250 15.04 -2.27 -25.83
N THR A 251 16.29 -2.44 -26.27
CA THR A 251 16.67 -3.51 -27.20
C THR A 251 16.58 -4.88 -26.55
N ASP A 252 17.05 -5.03 -25.32
CA ASP A 252 16.97 -6.29 -24.55
C ASP A 252 15.53 -6.70 -24.26
N SER A 253 14.69 -5.78 -23.78
CA SER A 253 13.25 -6.05 -23.55
C SER A 253 12.51 -6.42 -24.83
N ARG A 254 12.81 -5.79 -25.98
CA ARG A 254 12.28 -6.20 -27.30
C ARG A 254 12.74 -7.61 -27.68
N ALA A 255 14.02 -7.93 -27.48
CA ALA A 255 14.55 -9.25 -27.80
C ALA A 255 13.90 -10.35 -26.94
N ARG A 256 13.68 -10.08 -25.65
CA ARG A 256 12.96 -10.99 -24.74
C ARG A 256 11.50 -11.14 -25.12
N ALA A 257 10.79 -10.06 -25.40
CA ALA A 257 9.37 -10.14 -25.78
C ALA A 257 9.16 -11.04 -27.01
N ARG A 258 10.11 -11.05 -27.97
CA ARG A 258 10.08 -11.91 -29.16
C ARG A 258 10.21 -13.41 -28.86
N SER A 259 10.71 -13.80 -27.69
CA SER A 259 10.80 -15.22 -27.32
C SER A 259 9.47 -15.80 -26.82
N TYR A 260 8.43 -14.97 -26.66
CA TYR A 260 7.10 -15.40 -26.25
C TYR A 260 6.14 -15.41 -27.45
N PRO A 261 5.11 -16.27 -27.44
CA PRO A 261 4.05 -16.21 -28.43
C PRO A 261 3.37 -14.84 -28.44
N PRO A 262 2.97 -14.31 -29.61
CA PRO A 262 2.25 -13.06 -29.68
C PRO A 262 0.88 -13.21 -29.02
N LEU A 263 0.56 -12.29 -28.10
CA LEU A 263 -0.74 -12.22 -27.43
C LEU A 263 -1.42 -10.90 -27.78
N LYS A 264 -2.66 -10.98 -28.27
CA LYS A 264 -3.54 -9.81 -28.46
C LYS A 264 -4.67 -9.88 -27.45
N LEU A 265 -4.77 -8.87 -26.59
CA LEU A 265 -5.82 -8.75 -25.59
C LEU A 265 -6.83 -7.69 -26.00
N ALA A 266 -8.09 -7.92 -25.68
CA ALA A 266 -9.11 -6.87 -25.73
C ALA A 266 -8.78 -5.81 -24.66
N PRO A 267 -9.15 -4.53 -24.88
CA PRO A 267 -9.01 -3.50 -23.86
C PRO A 267 -9.75 -3.88 -22.57
N SER A 268 -9.06 -3.82 -21.42
CA SER A 268 -9.66 -4.04 -20.11
C SER A 268 -10.55 -2.86 -19.72
N LEU A 269 -11.85 -3.12 -19.54
CA LEU A 269 -12.81 -2.09 -19.14
C LEU A 269 -12.44 -1.52 -17.76
N ASP A 270 -12.07 -2.36 -16.79
CA ASP A 270 -11.71 -1.94 -15.43
C ASP A 270 -10.49 -1.02 -15.41
N TYR A 271 -9.45 -1.33 -16.20
CA TYR A 271 -8.32 -0.42 -16.38
C TYR A 271 -8.74 0.94 -16.91
N HIS A 272 -9.61 0.95 -17.93
CA HIS A 272 -10.09 2.20 -18.51
C HIS A 272 -11.03 2.97 -17.58
N LEU A 273 -11.81 2.29 -16.73
CA LEU A 273 -12.61 2.90 -15.66
C LEU A 273 -11.72 3.53 -14.58
N ALA A 274 -10.69 2.82 -14.13
CA ALA A 274 -9.70 3.33 -13.20
C ALA A 274 -9.00 4.57 -13.77
N ARG A 275 -8.57 4.51 -15.04
CA ARG A 275 -7.98 5.65 -15.76
C ARG A 275 -8.94 6.83 -15.86
N ALA A 276 -10.20 6.59 -16.21
CA ALA A 276 -11.22 7.64 -16.31
C ALA A 276 -11.47 8.31 -14.94
N ARG A 277 -11.53 7.52 -13.86
CA ARG A 277 -11.65 8.04 -12.49
C ARG A 277 -10.46 8.88 -12.09
N ILE A 278 -9.24 8.47 -12.44
CA ILE A 278 -8.02 9.25 -12.21
C ILE A 278 -8.07 10.58 -12.97
N VAL A 279 -8.45 10.57 -14.24
CA VAL A 279 -8.59 11.81 -15.03
C VAL A 279 -9.62 12.74 -14.41
N ALA A 280 -10.77 12.22 -13.97
CA ALA A 280 -11.84 13.01 -13.39
C ALA A 280 -11.52 13.59 -12.00
N ARG A 281 -10.90 12.80 -11.10
CA ARG A 281 -10.77 13.13 -9.67
C ARG A 281 -9.35 13.42 -9.20
N TYR A 282 -8.32 12.90 -9.89
CA TYR A 282 -6.95 12.85 -9.35
C TYR A 282 -5.87 13.43 -10.29
N ALA A 283 -6.21 13.80 -11.52
CA ALA A 283 -5.25 14.36 -12.48
C ALA A 283 -4.93 15.83 -12.26
N GLY A 284 -5.61 16.53 -11.34
CA GLY A 284 -5.38 17.95 -11.06
C GLY A 284 -5.69 18.86 -12.26
N ILE A 285 -6.65 18.46 -13.10
CA ILE A 285 -7.15 19.20 -14.26
C ILE A 285 -8.52 19.76 -13.90
N ASN A 286 -8.86 20.96 -14.37
CA ASN A 286 -10.18 21.54 -14.11
C ASN A 286 -11.31 20.78 -14.84
N ASN A 287 -12.55 21.04 -14.45
CA ASN A 287 -13.72 20.33 -14.93
C ASN A 287 -13.96 20.52 -16.43
N GLU A 288 -13.79 21.75 -16.97
CA GLU A 288 -13.98 21.97 -18.41
C GLU A 288 -12.96 21.21 -19.27
N ALA A 289 -11.68 21.26 -18.88
CA ALA A 289 -10.61 20.57 -19.59
C ALA A 289 -10.74 19.04 -19.49
N SER A 290 -11.22 18.52 -18.36
CA SER A 290 -11.53 17.10 -18.20
C SER A 290 -12.67 16.67 -19.14
N LEU A 291 -13.76 17.44 -19.20
CA LEU A 291 -14.87 17.19 -20.12
C LEU A 291 -14.46 17.28 -21.60
N ASP A 292 -13.62 18.26 -21.96
CA ASP A 292 -13.06 18.37 -23.30
C ASP A 292 -12.19 17.13 -23.63
N TRP A 293 -11.33 16.70 -22.70
CA TRP A 293 -10.51 15.51 -22.87
C TRP A 293 -11.38 14.29 -23.17
N PHE A 294 -12.40 14.00 -22.34
CA PHE A 294 -13.31 12.87 -22.57
C PHE A 294 -14.04 13.00 -23.91
N SER A 295 -14.53 14.20 -24.25
CA SER A 295 -15.24 14.46 -25.51
C SER A 295 -14.36 14.20 -26.73
N ARG A 296 -13.06 14.53 -26.66
CA ARG A 296 -12.10 14.22 -27.73
C ARG A 296 -11.77 12.73 -27.81
N GLN A 297 -11.64 12.05 -26.68
CA GLN A 297 -11.39 10.60 -26.66
C GLN A 297 -12.57 9.82 -27.23
N LEU A 298 -13.81 10.19 -26.87
CA LEU A 298 -15.03 9.53 -27.34
C LEU A 298 -15.14 9.49 -28.87
N LYS A 299 -14.68 10.53 -29.57
CA LYS A 299 -14.70 10.59 -31.05
C LYS A 299 -13.87 9.50 -31.74
N LYS A 300 -12.89 8.93 -31.04
CA LYS A 300 -11.93 7.97 -31.61
C LYS A 300 -11.93 6.63 -30.86
N ALA A 301 -12.74 6.51 -29.82
CA ALA A 301 -12.74 5.37 -28.93
C ALA A 301 -13.34 4.12 -29.59
N PRO A 302 -12.71 2.94 -29.47
CA PRO A 302 -13.35 1.68 -29.78
C PRO A 302 -14.56 1.46 -28.84
N LYS A 303 -15.56 0.70 -29.29
CA LYS A 303 -16.85 0.55 -28.58
C LYS A 303 -16.68 0.01 -27.16
N GLU A 304 -15.69 -0.85 -26.96
CA GLU A 304 -15.36 -1.54 -25.72
C GLU A 304 -14.95 -0.57 -24.60
N ILE A 305 -14.36 0.58 -24.94
CA ILE A 305 -13.90 1.56 -23.94
C ILE A 305 -14.83 2.76 -23.79
N VAL A 306 -15.83 2.93 -24.68
CA VAL A 306 -16.79 4.04 -24.61
C VAL A 306 -17.46 4.16 -23.22
N PRO A 307 -17.91 3.05 -22.57
CA PRO A 307 -18.52 3.13 -21.24
C PRO A 307 -17.60 3.77 -20.19
N SER A 308 -16.29 3.55 -20.28
CA SER A 308 -15.32 4.15 -19.35
C SER A 308 -15.17 5.66 -19.51
N LEU A 309 -15.31 6.17 -20.75
CA LEU A 309 -15.21 7.60 -21.03
C LEU A 309 -16.50 8.33 -20.66
N GLU A 310 -17.65 7.71 -20.92
CA GLU A 310 -18.96 8.19 -20.46
C GLU A 310 -18.98 8.23 -18.92
N TYR A 311 -18.49 7.18 -18.25
CA TYR A 311 -18.33 7.13 -16.80
C TYR A 311 -17.48 8.30 -16.28
N GLY A 312 -16.32 8.56 -16.90
CA GLY A 312 -15.48 9.69 -16.54
C GLY A 312 -16.17 11.05 -16.69
N GLN A 313 -16.96 11.26 -17.75
CA GLN A 313 -17.77 12.47 -17.90
C GLN A 313 -18.82 12.60 -16.79
N ALA A 314 -19.47 11.49 -16.44
CA ALA A 314 -20.48 11.48 -15.40
C ALA A 314 -19.90 11.82 -14.03
N LEU A 315 -18.69 11.33 -13.71
CA LEU A 315 -17.97 11.74 -12.49
C LEU A 315 -17.69 13.24 -12.46
N VAL A 316 -17.22 13.83 -13.58
CA VAL A 316 -16.98 15.28 -13.64
C VAL A 316 -18.28 16.07 -13.47
N TYR A 317 -19.40 15.60 -14.05
CA TYR A 317 -20.71 16.22 -13.83
C TYR A 317 -21.18 16.11 -12.39
N LEU A 318 -21.03 14.93 -11.78
CA LEU A 318 -21.37 14.67 -10.38
C LEU A 318 -20.58 15.57 -9.42
N ASP A 319 -19.26 15.60 -9.57
CA ASP A 319 -18.35 16.39 -8.72
C ASP A 319 -18.54 17.91 -8.94
N SER A 320 -19.09 18.32 -10.09
CA SER A 320 -19.49 19.71 -10.39
C SER A 320 -20.96 20.03 -10.11
N LYS A 321 -21.68 19.15 -9.41
CA LYS A 321 -23.09 19.28 -9.00
C LYS A 321 -24.10 19.41 -10.17
N LYS A 322 -23.72 18.99 -11.38
CA LYS A 322 -24.59 18.93 -12.57
C LYS A 322 -25.29 17.57 -12.63
N LEU A 323 -26.12 17.30 -11.61
CA LEU A 323 -26.73 15.99 -11.38
C LEU A 323 -27.66 15.57 -12.53
N ASP A 324 -28.32 16.54 -13.16
CA ASP A 324 -29.18 16.39 -14.35
C ASP A 324 -28.43 15.76 -15.55
N LYS A 325 -27.12 16.00 -15.66
CA LYS A 325 -26.27 15.44 -16.70
C LYS A 325 -25.63 14.12 -16.29
N ALA A 326 -25.29 13.96 -15.01
CA ALA A 326 -24.66 12.76 -14.49
C ALA A 326 -25.62 11.56 -14.47
N GLU A 327 -26.86 11.77 -13.99
CA GLU A 327 -27.88 10.75 -13.80
C GLU A 327 -28.17 9.89 -15.04
N PRO A 328 -28.49 10.44 -16.23
CA PRO A 328 -28.79 9.61 -17.39
C PRO A 328 -27.61 8.75 -17.84
N ILE A 329 -26.37 9.23 -17.67
CA ILE A 329 -25.17 8.46 -18.01
C ILE A 329 -24.98 7.33 -17.00
N LEU A 330 -24.98 7.61 -15.70
CA LEU A 330 -24.76 6.59 -14.67
C LEU A 330 -25.87 5.53 -14.68
N THR A 331 -27.13 5.94 -14.87
CA THR A 331 -28.27 5.01 -14.98
C THR A 331 -28.11 4.06 -16.16
N LYS A 332 -27.68 4.56 -17.32
CA LYS A 332 -27.39 3.73 -18.50
C LYS A 332 -26.28 2.72 -18.19
N LEU A 333 -25.19 3.16 -17.57
CA LEU A 333 -24.03 2.32 -17.27
C LEU A 333 -24.37 1.21 -16.27
N ILE A 334 -24.99 1.55 -15.14
CA ILE A 334 -25.35 0.55 -14.12
C ILE A 334 -26.42 -0.43 -14.60
N THR A 335 -27.30 0.00 -15.51
CA THR A 335 -28.27 -0.91 -16.15
C THR A 335 -27.56 -1.91 -17.07
N SER A 336 -26.49 -1.50 -17.75
CA SER A 336 -25.74 -2.36 -18.66
C SER A 336 -24.86 -3.38 -17.94
N ASP A 337 -24.29 -3.00 -16.80
CA ASP A 337 -23.52 -3.90 -15.93
C ASP A 337 -23.85 -3.60 -14.45
N PRO A 338 -24.89 -4.26 -13.89
CA PRO A 338 -25.35 -4.05 -12.52
C PRO A 338 -24.40 -4.55 -11.42
N THR A 339 -23.26 -5.14 -11.81
CA THR A 339 -22.27 -5.71 -10.89
C THR A 339 -20.95 -4.94 -10.88
N ASN A 340 -20.80 -3.97 -11.78
CA ASN A 340 -19.58 -3.17 -11.86
C ASN A 340 -19.41 -2.28 -10.62
N LEU A 341 -18.30 -2.45 -9.91
CA LEU A 341 -18.03 -1.72 -8.67
C LEU A 341 -17.83 -0.22 -8.90
N PHE A 342 -17.25 0.20 -10.05
CA PHE A 342 -17.12 1.62 -10.38
C PHE A 342 -18.48 2.28 -10.59
N TYR A 343 -19.43 1.57 -11.22
CA TYR A 343 -20.78 2.09 -11.45
C TYR A 343 -21.60 2.12 -10.17
N LEU A 344 -21.52 1.07 -9.34
CA LEU A 344 -22.19 1.01 -8.04
C LEU A 344 -21.70 2.09 -7.07
N ASP A 345 -20.39 2.36 -7.05
CA ASP A 345 -19.79 3.47 -6.30
C ASP A 345 -20.35 4.82 -6.78
N ALA A 346 -20.25 5.11 -8.08
CA ALA A 346 -20.66 6.41 -8.62
C ALA A 346 -22.19 6.66 -8.56
N ILE A 347 -23.03 5.63 -8.76
CA ILE A 347 -24.48 5.77 -8.61
C ILE A 347 -24.87 5.98 -7.14
N SER A 348 -24.12 5.39 -6.20
CA SER A 348 -24.33 5.62 -4.77
C SER A 348 -24.00 7.06 -4.37
N ASP A 349 -22.90 7.63 -4.87
CA ASP A 349 -22.56 9.05 -4.73
C ASP A 349 -23.69 9.93 -5.31
N LEU A 350 -24.19 9.62 -6.51
CA LEU A 350 -25.30 10.35 -7.14
C LEU A 350 -26.55 10.36 -6.26
N HIS A 351 -26.97 9.20 -5.74
CA HIS A 351 -28.15 9.09 -4.88
C HIS A 351 -28.00 9.88 -3.58
N ILE A 352 -26.81 9.89 -2.97
CA ILE A 352 -26.50 10.70 -1.78
C ILE A 352 -26.60 12.20 -2.12
N GLU A 353 -26.02 12.63 -3.25
CA GLU A 353 -26.06 14.03 -3.70
C GLU A 353 -27.48 14.49 -4.04
N GLN A 354 -28.34 13.59 -4.52
CA GLN A 354 -29.76 13.83 -4.74
C GLN A 354 -30.61 13.84 -3.45
N LYS A 355 -30.00 13.65 -2.28
CA LYS A 355 -30.70 13.52 -0.99
C LYS A 355 -31.66 12.32 -0.96
N LYS A 356 -31.25 11.21 -1.59
CA LYS A 356 -31.98 9.93 -1.64
C LYS A 356 -31.08 8.75 -1.18
N PRO A 357 -30.46 8.80 0.01
CA PRO A 357 -29.56 7.75 0.48
C PRO A 357 -30.23 6.37 0.60
N GLU A 358 -31.55 6.30 0.73
CA GLU A 358 -32.32 5.05 0.75
C GLU A 358 -32.17 4.24 -0.54
N LEU A 359 -32.05 4.90 -1.69
CA LEU A 359 -31.83 4.24 -2.97
C LEU A 359 -30.44 3.61 -3.01
N ALA A 360 -29.41 4.35 -2.62
CA ALA A 360 -28.05 3.84 -2.49
C ALA A 360 -27.99 2.62 -1.55
N ILE A 361 -28.61 2.72 -0.36
CA ILE A 361 -28.68 1.62 0.62
C ILE A 361 -29.32 0.38 0.00
N LYS A 362 -30.44 0.53 -0.72
CA LYS A 362 -31.15 -0.59 -1.35
C LYS A 362 -30.29 -1.29 -2.39
N GLU A 363 -29.63 -0.53 -3.26
CA GLU A 363 -28.78 -1.06 -4.33
C GLU A 363 -27.53 -1.74 -3.78
N LEU A 364 -26.82 -1.06 -2.87
CA LEU A 364 -25.60 -1.58 -2.24
C LEU A 364 -25.89 -2.82 -1.39
N LYS A 365 -27.00 -2.85 -0.65
CA LYS A 365 -27.42 -4.05 0.09
C LYS A 365 -27.70 -5.21 -0.85
N SER A 366 -28.33 -4.96 -1.99
CA SER A 366 -28.59 -6.00 -3.01
C SER A 366 -27.28 -6.49 -3.66
N ALA A 367 -26.30 -5.61 -3.85
CA ALA A 367 -24.98 -5.97 -4.36
C ALA A 367 -24.17 -6.80 -3.33
N LEU A 368 -24.23 -6.43 -2.04
CA LEU A 368 -23.57 -7.16 -0.94
C LEU A 368 -24.11 -8.59 -0.75
N VAL A 369 -25.36 -8.87 -1.13
CA VAL A 369 -25.88 -10.25 -1.16
C VAL A 369 -25.12 -11.10 -2.20
N ARG A 370 -24.71 -10.52 -3.33
CA ARG A 370 -23.99 -11.23 -4.40
C ARG A 370 -22.49 -11.31 -4.13
N GLN A 371 -21.92 -10.25 -3.54
CA GLN A 371 -20.50 -10.17 -3.18
C GLN A 371 -20.36 -9.83 -1.69
N PRO A 372 -20.59 -10.82 -0.79
CA PRO A 372 -20.41 -10.61 0.64
C PRO A 372 -18.96 -10.19 0.94
N ASN A 373 -18.78 -9.31 1.92
CA ASN A 373 -17.48 -8.82 2.38
C ASN A 373 -16.67 -8.03 1.33
N ASN A 374 -17.26 -7.60 0.21
CA ASN A 374 -16.58 -6.70 -0.71
C ASN A 374 -16.32 -5.34 -0.02
N PRO A 375 -15.05 -4.89 0.10
CA PRO A 375 -14.73 -3.70 0.88
C PRO A 375 -15.30 -2.41 0.29
N VAL A 376 -15.31 -2.28 -1.05
CA VAL A 376 -15.88 -1.13 -1.76
C VAL A 376 -17.37 -1.00 -1.49
N LEU A 377 -18.12 -2.09 -1.59
CA LEU A 377 -19.56 -2.08 -1.35
C LEU A 377 -19.88 -1.80 0.11
N THR A 378 -19.09 -2.38 1.02
CA THR A 378 -19.30 -2.24 2.47
C THR A 378 -19.08 -0.80 2.92
N ILE A 379 -18.02 -0.15 2.42
CA ILE A 379 -17.71 1.22 2.82
C ILE A 379 -18.68 2.24 2.21
N ASN A 380 -19.10 2.05 0.96
CA ASN A 380 -20.16 2.86 0.35
C ASN A 380 -21.50 2.65 1.07
N TYR A 381 -21.80 1.42 1.48
CA TYR A 381 -23.02 1.12 2.24
C TYR A 381 -23.03 1.82 3.60
N ALA A 382 -21.91 1.77 4.33
CA ALA A 382 -21.75 2.49 5.58
C ALA A 382 -21.86 4.01 5.39
N ASN A 383 -21.26 4.57 4.34
CA ASN A 383 -21.40 5.99 4.02
C ASN A 383 -22.87 6.37 3.76
N ALA A 384 -23.58 5.58 2.95
CA ALA A 384 -25.00 5.82 2.68
C ALA A 384 -25.89 5.72 3.94
N LEU A 385 -25.57 4.82 4.88
CA LEU A 385 -26.24 4.74 6.19
C LEU A 385 -26.00 6.00 7.02
N ILE A 386 -24.76 6.52 7.05
CA ILE A 386 -24.42 7.77 7.74
C ILE A 386 -25.19 8.94 7.14
N GLU A 387 -25.27 9.04 5.81
CA GLU A 387 -26.01 10.11 5.12
C GLU A 387 -27.54 10.01 5.29
N LYS A 388 -28.04 8.81 5.64
CA LYS A 388 -29.44 8.59 6.09
C LYS A 388 -29.63 8.82 7.60
N GLU A 389 -28.56 9.15 8.33
CA GLU A 389 -28.55 9.27 9.79
C GLU A 389 -28.83 7.97 10.56
N ASP A 390 -28.68 6.81 9.91
CA ASP A 390 -28.73 5.48 10.56
C ASP A 390 -27.36 5.11 11.15
N PHE A 391 -26.92 5.93 12.11
CA PHE A 391 -25.57 5.85 12.67
C PHE A 391 -25.33 4.54 13.43
N ALA A 392 -26.36 3.96 14.06
CA ALA A 392 -26.24 2.72 14.81
C ALA A 392 -25.93 1.51 13.90
N GLU A 393 -26.60 1.42 12.75
CA GLU A 393 -26.27 0.41 11.75
C GLU A 393 -24.88 0.67 11.12
N ALA A 394 -24.58 1.94 10.80
CA ALA A 394 -23.28 2.31 10.26
C ALA A 394 -22.12 1.90 11.17
N VAL A 395 -22.21 2.17 12.48
CA VAL A 395 -21.20 1.73 13.47
C VAL A 395 -21.04 0.21 13.45
N ARG A 396 -22.13 -0.57 13.42
CA ARG A 396 -22.06 -2.04 13.41
C ARG A 396 -21.32 -2.56 12.16
N VAL A 397 -21.63 -2.00 11.00
CA VAL A 397 -20.96 -2.34 9.74
C VAL A 397 -19.49 -1.96 9.80
N LEU A 398 -19.19 -0.73 10.24
CA LEU A 398 -17.84 -0.19 10.26
C LEU A 398 -16.93 -0.86 11.29
N GLN A 399 -17.44 -1.28 12.45
CA GLN A 399 -16.67 -2.05 13.44
C GLN A 399 -16.17 -3.38 12.86
N ARG A 400 -16.99 -4.07 12.06
CA ARG A 400 -16.55 -5.27 11.34
C ARG A 400 -15.58 -4.90 10.23
N TYR A 401 -15.90 -3.87 9.45
CA TYR A 401 -15.05 -3.41 8.35
C TYR A 401 -13.63 -3.08 8.79
N THR A 402 -13.47 -2.30 9.88
CA THR A 402 -12.16 -1.88 10.38
C THR A 402 -11.41 -3.00 11.10
N HIS A 403 -12.12 -4.04 11.57
CA HIS A 403 -11.48 -5.27 12.02
C HIS A 403 -10.86 -6.05 10.85
N ASP A 404 -11.60 -6.21 9.75
CA ASP A 404 -11.15 -6.96 8.57
C ASP A 404 -10.15 -6.16 7.72
N ASN A 405 -10.23 -4.82 7.76
CA ASN A 405 -9.42 -3.88 6.98
C ASN A 405 -8.74 -2.83 7.88
N PRO A 406 -7.88 -3.22 8.84
CA PRO A 406 -7.35 -2.32 9.87
C PRO A 406 -6.45 -1.21 9.32
N ASN A 407 -5.94 -1.36 8.09
CA ASN A 407 -5.06 -0.40 7.43
C ASN A 407 -5.81 0.60 6.54
N ASP A 408 -7.12 0.46 6.35
CA ASP A 408 -7.92 1.40 5.57
C ASP A 408 -8.40 2.57 6.44
N THR A 409 -7.82 3.74 6.20
CA THR A 409 -8.16 4.96 6.94
C THR A 409 -9.61 5.42 6.71
N ASN A 410 -10.21 5.10 5.57
CA ASN A 410 -11.59 5.51 5.27
C ASN A 410 -12.58 4.87 6.26
N GLY A 411 -12.37 3.59 6.59
CA GLY A 411 -13.21 2.88 7.55
C GLY A 411 -13.15 3.54 8.93
N TRP A 412 -11.95 3.87 9.40
CA TRP A 412 -11.76 4.57 10.67
C TRP A 412 -12.34 5.99 10.68
N HIS A 413 -12.21 6.73 9.56
CA HIS A 413 -12.83 8.06 9.43
C HIS A 413 -14.35 8.01 9.51
N LEU A 414 -14.98 7.07 8.80
CA LEU A 414 -16.44 6.89 8.85
C LEU A 414 -16.89 6.38 10.22
N LEU A 415 -16.12 5.50 10.86
CA LEU A 415 -16.43 4.99 12.19
C LEU A 415 -16.37 6.10 13.25
N SER A 416 -15.38 6.98 13.15
CA SER A 416 -15.29 8.21 13.96
C SER A 416 -16.53 9.10 13.72
N LYS A 417 -16.84 9.42 12.45
CA LYS A 417 -18.02 10.24 12.09
C LYS A 417 -19.32 9.68 12.68
N ALA A 418 -19.56 8.38 12.54
CA ALA A 418 -20.78 7.73 13.04
C ALA A 418 -20.85 7.72 14.58
N ASN A 419 -19.72 7.47 15.27
CA ASN A 419 -19.68 7.50 16.74
C ASN A 419 -19.85 8.91 17.31
N THR A 420 -19.24 9.93 16.68
CA THR A 420 -19.47 11.33 17.07
C THR A 420 -20.96 11.67 16.96
N SER A 421 -21.65 11.27 15.90
CA SER A 421 -23.09 11.52 15.73
C SER A 421 -23.97 10.79 16.75
N LEU A 422 -23.53 9.66 17.30
CA LEU A 422 -24.22 8.93 18.38
C LEU A 422 -23.89 9.47 19.79
N GLY A 423 -22.90 10.35 19.92
CA GLY A 423 -22.38 10.80 21.22
C GLY A 423 -21.47 9.78 21.91
N ASN A 424 -20.94 8.78 21.18
CA ASN A 424 -20.00 7.78 21.71
C ASN A 424 -18.57 8.35 21.70
N SER A 425 -18.28 9.28 22.62
CA SER A 425 -17.02 10.02 22.64
C SER A 425 -15.76 9.14 22.81
N ASP A 426 -15.85 8.07 23.59
CA ASP A 426 -14.74 7.13 23.81
C ASP A 426 -14.39 6.35 22.53
N GLU A 427 -15.39 5.84 21.82
CA GLU A 427 -15.21 5.10 20.56
C GLU A 427 -14.76 6.03 19.41
N ASP A 428 -15.20 7.29 19.38
CA ASP A 428 -14.68 8.29 18.44
C ASP A 428 -13.18 8.54 18.65
N LEU A 429 -12.76 8.77 19.90
CA LEU A 429 -11.35 8.94 20.26
C LEU A 429 -10.52 7.72 19.84
N ALA A 430 -11.02 6.51 20.10
CA ALA A 430 -10.38 5.28 19.69
C ALA A 430 -10.23 5.18 18.16
N ALA A 431 -11.28 5.48 17.38
CA ALA A 431 -11.21 5.45 15.92
C ALA A 431 -10.21 6.49 15.37
N ARG A 432 -10.16 7.69 15.94
CA ARG A 432 -9.17 8.73 15.60
C ARG A 432 -7.75 8.33 15.97
N ALA A 433 -7.58 7.63 17.08
CA ALA A 433 -6.28 7.12 17.52
C ALA A 433 -5.69 6.12 16.51
N GLU A 434 -6.50 5.26 15.91
CA GLU A 434 -6.03 4.33 14.86
C GLU A 434 -5.52 5.06 13.62
N ILE A 435 -6.20 6.13 13.19
CA ILE A 435 -5.75 6.96 12.07
C ILE A 435 -4.38 7.59 12.37
N LEU A 436 -4.22 8.13 13.58
CA LEU A 436 -2.96 8.70 14.04
C LEU A 436 -1.85 7.64 14.10
N ALA A 437 -2.16 6.43 14.57
CA ALA A 437 -1.22 5.32 14.59
C ALA A 437 -0.78 4.91 13.17
N LEU A 438 -1.72 4.83 12.21
CA LEU A 438 -1.45 4.57 10.79
C LEU A 438 -0.58 5.65 10.13
N GLN A 439 -0.47 6.82 10.75
CA GLN A 439 0.33 7.97 10.30
C GLN A 439 1.63 8.17 11.12
N ALA A 440 2.07 7.15 11.87
CA ALA A 440 3.25 7.20 12.74
C ALA A 440 3.16 8.25 13.87
N ASN A 441 1.96 8.71 14.21
CA ASN A 441 1.72 9.64 15.32
C ASN A 441 1.34 8.89 16.60
N TRP A 442 2.20 7.97 17.04
CA TRP A 442 1.95 7.10 18.20
C TRP A 442 1.67 7.89 19.48
N ASN A 443 2.37 9.01 19.70
CA ASN A 443 2.19 9.81 20.90
C ASN A 443 0.76 10.37 21.00
N LYS A 444 0.23 10.95 19.92
CA LYS A 444 -1.17 11.42 19.91
C LYS A 444 -2.16 10.26 19.92
N ALA A 445 -1.86 9.15 19.25
CA ALA A 445 -2.70 7.94 19.29
C ALA A 445 -2.83 7.39 20.72
N ILE A 446 -1.71 7.26 21.45
CA ILE A 446 -1.69 6.83 22.86
C ILE A 446 -2.48 7.83 23.72
N GLN A 447 -2.26 9.14 23.55
CA GLN A 447 -3.03 10.16 24.28
C GLN A 447 -4.55 10.04 24.05
N TYR A 448 -4.99 9.76 22.82
CA TYR A 448 -6.41 9.61 22.51
C TYR A 448 -6.99 8.34 23.13
N TYR A 449 -6.28 7.22 23.09
CA TYR A 449 -6.70 6.02 23.80
C TYR A 449 -6.71 6.19 25.32
N THR A 450 -5.77 6.94 25.89
CA THR A 450 -5.78 7.27 27.33
C THR A 450 -7.03 8.06 27.69
N GLN A 451 -7.41 9.05 26.87
CA GLN A 451 -8.66 9.80 27.08
C GLN A 451 -9.89 8.90 26.91
N ALA A 452 -9.92 8.02 25.92
CA ALA A 452 -11.00 7.05 25.75
C ALA A 452 -11.14 6.11 26.96
N SER A 453 -10.01 5.61 27.50
CA SER A 453 -9.96 4.79 28.72
C SER A 453 -10.47 5.52 29.96
N GLN A 454 -10.16 6.83 30.09
CA GLN A 454 -10.65 7.66 31.19
C GLN A 454 -12.16 7.95 31.14
N ILE A 455 -12.75 7.95 29.94
CA ILE A 455 -14.19 8.14 29.73
C ILE A 455 -14.96 6.83 29.98
N ALA A 456 -14.33 5.69 29.68
CA ALA A 456 -14.95 4.38 29.87
C ALA A 456 -15.22 4.06 31.35
N GLU A 457 -16.23 3.23 31.60
CA GLU A 457 -16.54 2.76 32.94
C GLU A 457 -15.38 1.92 33.51
N LEU A 458 -14.99 2.22 34.75
CA LEU A 458 -13.87 1.57 35.43
C LEU A 458 -14.11 0.07 35.57
N GLY A 459 -13.15 -0.74 35.12
CA GLY A 459 -13.22 -2.21 35.14
C GLY A 459 -14.05 -2.81 34.00
N SER A 460 -14.57 -2.00 33.08
CA SER A 460 -15.30 -2.48 31.93
C SER A 460 -14.39 -3.14 30.88
N LEU A 461 -14.99 -4.01 30.04
CA LEU A 461 -14.29 -4.58 28.89
C LEU A 461 -13.83 -3.50 27.88
N LYS A 462 -14.53 -2.36 27.80
CA LYS A 462 -14.13 -1.25 26.94
C LYS A 462 -12.82 -0.63 27.42
N GLN A 463 -12.75 -0.32 28.71
CA GLN A 463 -11.54 0.23 29.32
C GLN A 463 -10.35 -0.71 29.09
N ALA A 464 -10.52 -2.00 29.40
CA ALA A 464 -9.47 -3.01 29.18
C ALA A 464 -9.00 -3.10 27.73
N ARG A 465 -9.90 -2.92 26.75
CA ARG A 465 -9.55 -2.89 25.32
C ARG A 465 -8.72 -1.66 24.97
N TYR A 466 -9.08 -0.48 25.48
CA TYR A 466 -8.31 0.75 25.25
C TYR A 466 -6.92 0.66 25.88
N ASP A 467 -6.83 0.19 27.13
CA ASP A 467 -5.54 0.01 27.82
C ASP A 467 -4.64 -0.99 27.10
N ALA A 468 -5.19 -2.15 26.70
CA ALA A 468 -4.43 -3.12 25.91
C ALA A 468 -3.94 -2.56 24.56
N ARG A 469 -4.71 -1.65 23.94
CA ARG A 469 -4.28 -1.00 22.69
C ARG A 469 -3.19 0.05 22.94
N ILE A 470 -3.22 0.76 24.07
CA ILE A 470 -2.12 1.63 24.51
C ILE A 470 -0.83 0.82 24.62
N ASP A 471 -0.86 -0.33 25.29
CA ASP A 471 0.31 -1.20 25.44
C ASP A 471 0.87 -1.64 24.08
N GLN A 472 -0.01 -2.04 23.15
CA GLN A 472 0.39 -2.38 21.78
C GLN A 472 1.04 -1.21 21.05
N LEU A 473 0.48 -0.01 21.15
CA LEU A 473 1.03 1.19 20.52
C LEU A 473 2.37 1.59 21.13
N MET A 474 2.55 1.41 22.44
CA MET A 474 3.84 1.61 23.11
C MET A 474 4.89 0.63 22.59
N ILE A 475 4.56 -0.66 22.49
CA ILE A 475 5.46 -1.68 21.92
C ILE A 475 5.77 -1.38 20.45
N GLN A 476 4.78 -0.99 19.64
CA GLN A 476 5.01 -0.62 18.24
C GLN A 476 5.95 0.58 18.12
N ARG A 477 5.72 1.61 18.94
CA ARG A 477 6.60 2.78 19.02
C ARG A 477 8.01 2.39 19.45
N GLU A 478 8.15 1.54 20.46
CA GLU A 478 9.45 1.06 20.94
C GLU A 478 10.17 0.21 19.91
N ARG A 479 9.49 -0.71 19.21
CA ARG A 479 10.07 -1.50 18.12
C ARG A 479 10.55 -0.60 16.99
N PHE A 480 9.73 0.39 16.62
CA PHE A 480 10.09 1.36 15.61
C PHE A 480 11.29 2.21 16.03
N LEU A 481 11.35 2.64 17.30
CA LEU A 481 12.53 3.29 17.86
C LEU A 481 13.72 2.32 17.92
N ALA A 482 13.53 1.04 18.21
CA ALA A 482 14.62 0.06 18.29
C ALA A 482 15.20 -0.36 16.93
N LEU A 483 14.59 0.04 15.80
CA LEU A 483 15.20 -0.04 14.48
C LEU A 483 16.41 0.92 14.29
N GLN A 484 16.72 1.68 15.35
CA GLN A 484 17.90 2.54 15.57
C GLN A 484 19.23 1.90 15.24
#